data_AF-A0A024WBN0-F1
#
_entry.id   AF-A0A024WBN0-F1
#
_cell.length_a   1.000
_cell.length_b   1.000
_cell.length_c   1.000
_cell.angle_alpha   90.00
_cell.angle_beta   90.00
_cell.angle_gamma   90.00
#
_symmetry.space_group_name_H-M   'P 1'
#
loop_
_entity.id
_entity.type
_entity.pdbx_description
1 polymer ?
#
loop_
_entity_poly.entity_id
_entity_poly.type
_entity_poly.pdbx_seq_one_letter_code
_entity_poly.pdbx_strand_id
1 'polypeptide(L)'
;MKDCGHLKKWYISKKRYKVLTELALKDEIKLENLNEKEKKQFFSFIKNNDMNLYIEGYEPWWLKCVIKKMKIPEEHICCIKKVNDNVIYIIIEIIYAYCYLHRIYNKSINNKEFCYSLLYISDSLNRFNIPQTNVLNTINNLFNKIIENDELIREKNVLYNVITDVTKILNLKELILRCLYESKQIFKKEIHKIQLYKEKLSKKNNIPTKIVEIMQEEKLFKYVNKKIKFLYSYSYYHFDNFQDIHKHLTNFYNEHKKFVIHNEKREITLEKR
;
A
#
# COMPACT_ATOMS: atom_id res chain seq x y z
N MET A 1 13.46 25.99 23.62
CA MET A 1 12.32 25.06 23.70
C MET A 1 11.06 25.85 23.37
N LYS A 2 10.45 25.64 22.20
CA LYS A 2 9.20 26.32 21.84
C LYS A 2 8.04 25.53 22.46
N ASP A 3 7.29 26.20 23.34
CA ASP A 3 6.07 25.68 23.95
C ASP A 3 5.04 25.36 22.85
N CYS A 4 4.77 24.07 22.63
CA CYS A 4 3.63 23.62 21.85
C CYS A 4 2.37 23.79 22.68
N GLY A 5 1.62 24.88 22.45
CA GLY A 5 0.38 25.26 23.17
C GLY A 5 -0.73 24.20 23.18
N HIS A 6 -0.61 23.11 22.41
CA HIS A 6 -1.56 21.99 22.35
C HIS A 6 -1.54 21.11 23.62
N LEU A 7 -0.46 21.12 24.40
CA LEU A 7 -0.33 20.34 25.64
C LEU A 7 -1.29 20.81 26.76
N LYS A 8 -1.85 22.02 26.68
CA LYS A 8 -2.80 22.53 27.68
C LYS A 8 -4.21 21.95 27.56
N LYS A 9 -4.55 21.30 26.45
CA LYS A 9 -5.92 20.80 26.18
C LYS A 9 -6.20 19.43 26.81
N TRP A 10 -5.16 18.67 27.16
CA TRP A 10 -5.27 17.27 27.55
C TRP A 10 -4.69 17.05 28.94
N TYR A 11 -5.56 16.99 29.95
CA TYR A 11 -5.14 16.83 31.34
C TYR A 11 -5.24 15.36 31.76
N ILE A 12 -4.09 14.73 31.97
CA ILE A 12 -3.95 13.42 32.62
C ILE A 12 -3.06 13.56 33.85
N SER A 13 -3.42 12.90 34.95
CA SER A 13 -2.58 12.94 36.14
C SER A 13 -1.29 12.14 35.92
N LYS A 14 -0.17 12.56 36.54
CA LYS A 14 1.12 11.84 36.44
C LYS A 14 1.01 10.37 36.86
N LYS A 15 0.14 10.05 37.82
CA LYS A 15 -0.13 8.68 38.27
C LYS A 15 -0.85 7.87 37.20
N ARG A 16 -1.89 8.43 36.56
CA ARG A 16 -2.62 7.76 35.46
C ARG A 16 -1.74 7.57 34.24
N TYR A 17 -0.94 8.57 33.88
CA TYR A 17 0.01 8.47 32.78
C TYR A 17 0.96 7.28 32.95
N LYS A 18 1.60 7.13 34.12
CA LYS A 18 2.50 5.98 34.40
C LYS A 18 1.81 4.63 34.23
N VAL A 19 0.61 4.47 34.78
CA VAL A 19 -0.15 3.21 34.67
C VAL A 19 -0.48 2.87 33.22
N LEU A 20 -0.94 3.87 32.43
CA LEU A 20 -1.24 3.65 31.01
C LEU A 20 0.03 3.36 30.19
N THR A 21 1.15 4.02 30.51
CA THR A 21 2.44 3.73 29.86
C THR A 21 2.92 2.31 30.15
N GLU A 22 2.81 1.83 31.39
CA GLU A 22 3.19 0.46 31.75
C GLU A 22 2.32 -0.59 31.03
N LEU A 23 1.01 -0.33 30.88
CA LEU A 23 0.10 -1.19 30.11
C LEU A 23 0.43 -1.16 28.61
N ALA A 24 0.76 0.01 28.06
CA ALA A 24 1.14 0.15 26.66
C ALA A 24 2.46 -0.57 26.36
N LEU A 25 3.45 -0.50 27.26
CA LEU A 25 4.73 -1.21 27.12
C LEU A 25 4.58 -2.73 27.14
N LYS A 26 3.47 -3.25 27.68
CA LYS A 26 3.14 -4.68 27.69
C LYS A 26 2.21 -5.10 26.56
N ASP A 27 1.83 -4.19 25.66
CA ASP A 27 0.79 -4.40 24.63
C ASP A 27 -0.58 -4.83 25.21
N GLU A 28 -0.86 -4.46 26.47
CA GLU A 28 -2.09 -4.81 27.19
C GLU A 28 -3.08 -3.64 27.29
N ILE A 29 -2.74 -2.48 26.73
CA ILE A 29 -3.61 -1.30 26.80
C ILE A 29 -4.86 -1.48 25.95
N LYS A 30 -6.02 -1.40 26.60
CA LYS A 30 -7.36 -1.47 26.00
C LYS A 30 -8.13 -0.19 26.27
N LEU A 31 -9.14 0.05 25.45
CA LEU A 31 -10.13 1.13 25.66
C LEU A 31 -10.78 1.04 27.06
N GLU A 32 -10.94 -0.15 27.60
CA GLU A 32 -11.48 -0.41 28.95
C GLU A 32 -10.60 0.17 30.07
N ASN A 33 -9.29 0.31 29.85
CA ASN A 33 -8.37 0.83 30.87
C ASN A 33 -8.47 2.36 31.04
N LEU A 34 -9.13 3.04 30.11
CA LEU A 34 -9.38 4.49 30.15
C LEU A 34 -10.62 4.80 30.99
N ASN A 35 -10.55 5.82 31.85
CA ASN A 35 -11.73 6.33 32.54
C ASN A 35 -12.62 7.15 31.59
N GLU A 36 -13.83 7.52 32.00
CA GLU A 36 -14.77 8.24 31.12
C GLU A 36 -14.24 9.57 30.58
N LYS A 37 -13.48 10.32 31.40
CA LYS A 37 -12.87 11.59 30.97
C LYS A 37 -11.76 11.35 29.94
N GLU A 38 -10.90 10.36 30.19
CA GLU A 38 -9.83 9.95 29.28
C GLU A 38 -10.38 9.36 27.97
N LYS A 39 -11.47 8.59 28.01
CA LYS A 39 -12.18 8.11 26.81
C LYS A 39 -12.72 9.26 25.98
N LYS A 40 -13.43 10.21 26.61
CA LYS A 40 -13.92 11.42 25.93
C LYS A 40 -12.77 12.22 25.33
N GLN A 41 -11.65 12.33 26.05
CA GLN A 41 -10.46 13.00 25.56
C GLN A 41 -9.85 12.27 24.37
N PHE A 42 -9.69 10.94 24.44
CA PHE A 42 -9.16 10.10 23.37
C PHE A 42 -10.01 10.17 22.10
N PHE A 43 -11.34 10.02 22.22
CA PHE A 43 -12.22 10.14 21.05
C PHE A 43 -12.25 11.57 20.48
N SER A 44 -12.18 12.60 21.33
CA SER A 44 -12.03 13.99 20.86
C SER A 44 -10.69 14.20 20.14
N PHE A 45 -9.61 13.62 20.66
CA PHE A 45 -8.27 13.66 20.07
C PHE A 45 -8.23 12.98 18.70
N ILE A 46 -8.89 11.82 18.56
CA ILE A 46 -9.10 11.16 17.26
C ILE A 46 -9.95 12.04 16.34
N LYS A 47 -11.10 12.51 16.82
CA LYS A 47 -12.06 13.29 16.03
C LYS A 47 -11.47 14.60 15.48
N ASN A 48 -10.61 15.25 16.26
CA ASN A 48 -9.95 16.50 15.86
C ASN A 48 -8.71 16.26 14.98
N ASN A 49 -8.37 15.01 14.64
CA ASN A 49 -7.12 14.65 13.96
C ASN A 49 -5.85 15.11 14.72
N ASP A 50 -5.94 15.31 16.04
CA ASP A 50 -4.81 15.75 16.87
C ASP A 50 -3.71 14.66 16.93
N MET A 51 -4.05 13.39 16.64
CA MET A 51 -3.08 12.30 16.48
C MET A 51 -2.02 12.58 15.40
N ASN A 52 -2.36 13.32 14.35
CA ASN A 52 -1.44 13.63 13.26
C ASN A 52 -0.25 14.49 13.71
N LEU A 53 -0.35 15.16 14.86
CA LEU A 53 0.76 15.91 15.46
C LEU A 53 1.82 15.00 16.10
N TYR A 54 1.44 13.76 16.43
CA TYR A 54 2.29 12.82 17.18
C TYR A 54 2.73 11.63 16.34
N ILE A 55 2.09 11.38 15.20
CA ILE A 55 2.49 10.37 14.23
C ILE A 55 3.23 11.09 13.11
N GLU A 56 4.49 10.72 12.87
CA GLU A 56 5.19 11.19 11.68
C GLU A 56 4.41 10.76 10.43
N GLY A 57 3.96 11.75 9.66
CA GLY A 57 3.29 11.51 8.40
C GLY A 57 4.22 10.77 7.46
N TYR A 58 3.75 9.66 6.91
CA TYR A 58 4.49 8.97 5.86
C TYR A 58 4.63 9.91 4.66
N GLU A 59 5.88 10.27 4.35
CA GLU A 59 6.22 10.94 3.11
C GLU A 59 6.52 9.93 2.00
N PRO A 60 5.68 9.88 0.96
CA PRO A 60 5.95 9.00 -0.17
C PRO A 60 7.23 9.38 -0.90
N TRP A 61 8.08 8.38 -1.14
CA TRP A 61 9.38 8.62 -1.75
C TRP A 61 9.26 9.12 -3.19
N TRP A 62 8.16 8.81 -3.88
CA TRP A 62 7.89 9.26 -5.24
C TRP A 62 7.52 10.74 -5.33
N LEU A 63 7.29 11.41 -4.19
CA LEU A 63 7.16 12.87 -4.12
C LEU A 63 8.52 13.56 -3.90
N LYS A 64 9.58 12.81 -3.62
CA LYS A 64 10.93 13.36 -3.41
C LYS A 64 11.61 13.58 -4.76
N CYS A 65 12.28 14.72 -4.92
CA CYS A 65 13.03 15.06 -6.14
C CYS A 65 14.32 14.23 -6.33
N VAL A 66 14.65 13.33 -5.39
CA VAL A 66 15.87 12.52 -5.44
C VAL A 66 15.61 11.22 -6.19
N ILE A 67 15.98 11.20 -7.46
CA ILE A 67 15.87 10.02 -8.32
C ILE A 67 17.10 9.13 -8.13
N LYS A 68 16.90 7.93 -7.59
CA LYS A 68 17.96 6.91 -7.54
C LYS A 68 17.99 6.17 -8.88
N LYS A 69 19.15 6.14 -9.54
CA LYS A 69 19.34 5.32 -10.74
C LYS A 69 19.15 3.85 -10.39
N MET A 70 18.23 3.20 -11.10
CA MET A 70 17.92 1.79 -10.90
C MET A 70 18.85 0.90 -11.73
N LYS A 71 19.08 -0.33 -11.27
CA LYS A 71 19.93 -1.27 -11.99
C LYS A 71 19.30 -1.64 -13.33
N ILE A 72 20.10 -1.63 -14.38
CA ILE A 72 19.70 -2.08 -15.71
C ILE A 72 19.41 -3.59 -15.63
N PRO A 73 18.27 -4.08 -16.16
CA PRO A 73 18.05 -5.52 -16.28
C PRO A 73 19.10 -6.13 -17.21
N GLU A 74 19.86 -7.11 -16.70
CA GLU A 74 20.94 -7.79 -17.44
C GLU A 74 20.47 -8.44 -18.77
N GLU A 75 19.22 -8.89 -18.80
CA GLU A 75 18.65 -9.61 -19.94
C GLU A 75 17.32 -8.99 -20.39
N HIS A 76 17.08 -9.03 -21.70
CA HIS A 76 15.80 -8.73 -22.34
C HIS A 76 14.82 -9.89 -22.21
N ILE A 77 14.56 -10.33 -20.98
CA ILE A 77 13.62 -11.43 -20.69
C ILE A 77 12.21 -11.10 -21.25
N CYS A 78 11.89 -9.81 -21.37
CA CYS A 78 10.66 -9.34 -22.00
C CYS A 78 10.58 -9.58 -23.51
N CYS A 79 11.70 -9.75 -24.23
CA CYS A 79 11.70 -9.82 -25.70
C CYS A 79 11.81 -11.26 -26.25
N ILE A 80 11.90 -12.27 -25.38
CA ILE A 80 12.07 -13.68 -25.80
C ILE A 80 10.85 -14.19 -26.58
N LYS A 81 9.65 -13.65 -26.30
CA LYS A 81 8.40 -13.98 -26.98
C LYS A 81 7.61 -12.69 -27.25
N LYS A 82 6.70 -12.73 -28.22
CA LYS A 82 5.74 -11.64 -28.44
C LYS A 82 4.92 -11.42 -27.16
N VAL A 83 5.09 -10.27 -26.53
CA VAL A 83 4.39 -9.87 -25.32
C VAL A 83 3.07 -9.21 -25.72
N ASN A 84 2.01 -9.47 -24.96
CA ASN A 84 0.74 -8.78 -25.13
C ASN A 84 0.82 -7.37 -24.54
N ASP A 85 0.32 -6.37 -25.26
CA ASP A 85 0.35 -4.95 -24.86
C ASP A 85 -0.37 -4.69 -23.52
N ASN A 86 -1.31 -5.56 -23.14
CA ASN A 86 -2.02 -5.47 -21.88
C ASN A 86 -1.14 -5.70 -20.64
N VAL A 87 0.12 -6.10 -20.82
CA VAL A 87 1.12 -6.21 -19.74
C VAL A 87 1.27 -4.89 -18.97
N ILE A 88 1.07 -3.75 -19.64
CA ILE A 88 1.15 -2.42 -19.03
C ILE A 88 0.10 -2.24 -17.94
N TYR A 89 -1.11 -2.79 -18.13
CA TYR A 89 -2.17 -2.69 -17.12
C TYR A 89 -1.84 -3.47 -15.84
N ILE A 90 -1.08 -4.57 -15.93
CA ILE A 90 -0.54 -5.27 -14.75
C ILE A 90 0.40 -4.34 -13.98
N ILE A 91 1.20 -3.54 -14.67
CA ILE A 91 2.13 -2.61 -14.05
C ILE A 91 1.38 -1.46 -13.36
N ILE A 92 0.31 -0.94 -13.99
CA ILE A 92 -0.57 0.06 -13.37
C ILE A 92 -1.22 -0.51 -12.10
N GLU A 93 -1.74 -1.74 -12.14
CA GLU A 93 -2.32 -2.40 -10.95
C GLU A 93 -1.30 -2.47 -9.81
N ILE A 94 -0.06 -2.91 -10.09
CA ILE A 94 1.00 -3.01 -9.07
C ILE A 94 1.35 -1.64 -8.50
N ILE A 95 1.54 -0.63 -9.36
CA ILE A 95 1.88 0.73 -8.91
C ILE A 95 0.76 1.30 -8.05
N TYR A 96 -0.49 1.15 -8.49
CA TYR A 96 -1.66 1.61 -7.75
C TYR A 96 -1.74 0.91 -6.39
N ALA A 97 -1.69 -0.43 -6.36
CA ALA A 97 -1.76 -1.22 -5.14
C ALA A 97 -0.62 -0.85 -4.18
N TYR A 98 0.61 -0.72 -4.69
CA TYR A 98 1.77 -0.31 -3.90
C TYR A 98 1.54 1.06 -3.26
N CYS A 99 1.13 2.06 -4.05
CA CYS A 99 0.87 3.41 -3.54
C CYS A 99 -0.27 3.44 -2.54
N TYR A 100 -1.36 2.73 -2.82
CA TYR A 100 -2.53 2.63 -1.96
C TYR A 100 -2.18 2.04 -0.60
N LEU A 101 -1.55 0.87 -0.58
CA LEU A 101 -1.14 0.18 0.66
C LEU A 101 -0.19 1.05 1.49
N HIS A 102 0.78 1.70 0.84
CA HIS A 102 1.69 2.58 1.55
C HIS A 102 1.00 3.79 2.17
N ARG A 103 -0.05 4.34 1.55
CA ARG A 103 -0.85 5.44 2.13
C ARG A 103 -1.69 4.98 3.30
N ILE A 104 -2.49 3.93 3.13
CA ILE A 104 -3.48 3.54 4.15
C ILE A 104 -2.82 2.93 5.40
N TYR A 105 -1.60 2.39 5.25
CA TYR A 105 -0.82 1.84 6.37
C TYR A 105 0.33 2.76 6.81
N ASN A 106 0.54 3.94 6.24
CA ASN A 106 1.64 4.83 6.65
C ASN A 106 3.02 4.10 6.71
N LYS A 107 3.28 3.19 5.75
CA LYS A 107 4.45 2.25 5.74
C LYS A 107 4.54 1.20 6.87
N SER A 108 3.58 1.09 7.77
CA SER A 108 3.61 0.13 8.89
C SER A 108 3.20 -1.30 8.52
N ILE A 109 2.67 -1.51 7.32
CA ILE A 109 2.23 -2.83 6.84
C ILE A 109 3.40 -3.83 6.87
N ASN A 110 3.14 -5.01 7.45
CA ASN A 110 4.12 -6.08 7.46
C ASN A 110 4.25 -6.72 6.07
N ASN A 111 5.38 -7.37 5.78
CA ASN A 111 5.63 -7.94 4.45
C ASN A 111 4.60 -8.97 3.99
N LYS A 112 4.08 -9.80 4.91
CA LYS A 112 3.13 -10.87 4.58
C LYS A 112 1.80 -10.28 4.13
N GLU A 113 1.23 -9.42 4.97
CA GLU A 113 0.01 -8.67 4.68
C GLU A 113 0.16 -7.86 3.40
N PHE A 114 1.29 -7.17 3.21
CA PHE A 114 1.58 -6.46 1.97
C PHE A 114 1.52 -7.38 0.74
N CYS A 115 2.12 -8.57 0.80
CA CYS A 115 2.10 -9.51 -0.33
C CYS A 115 0.66 -9.93 -0.68
N TYR A 116 -0.16 -10.26 0.33
CA TYR A 116 -1.54 -10.66 0.13
C TYR A 116 -2.42 -9.52 -0.36
N SER A 117 -2.36 -8.35 0.26
CA SER A 117 -3.15 -7.20 -0.16
C SER A 117 -2.75 -6.71 -1.56
N LEU A 118 -1.46 -6.76 -1.89
CA LEU A 118 -1.00 -6.45 -3.25
C LEU A 118 -1.58 -7.45 -4.26
N LEU A 119 -1.58 -8.75 -3.95
CA LEU A 119 -2.15 -9.78 -4.84
C LEU A 119 -3.67 -9.67 -4.97
N TYR A 120 -4.36 -9.26 -3.91
CA TYR A 120 -5.80 -9.05 -3.92
C TYR A 120 -6.17 -7.87 -4.84
N ILE A 121 -5.47 -6.74 -4.69
CA ILE A 121 -5.72 -5.55 -5.51
C ILE A 121 -5.24 -5.78 -6.96
N SER A 122 -4.01 -6.30 -7.14
CA SER A 122 -3.39 -6.61 -8.44
C SER A 122 -3.59 -8.06 -8.82
N ASP A 123 -4.83 -8.48 -8.96
CA ASP A 123 -5.19 -9.88 -9.23
C ASP A 123 -4.56 -10.44 -10.52
N SER A 124 -4.26 -9.60 -11.51
CA SER A 124 -3.56 -9.98 -12.74
C SER A 124 -2.13 -10.47 -12.48
N LEU A 125 -1.59 -10.31 -11.27
CA LEU A 125 -0.36 -10.98 -10.85
C LEU A 125 -0.51 -12.49 -10.74
N ASN A 126 -1.72 -12.99 -10.49
CA ASN A 126 -2.01 -14.42 -10.51
C ASN A 126 -1.95 -14.97 -11.93
N ARG A 127 -1.62 -16.26 -12.06
CA ARG A 127 -1.47 -16.92 -13.36
C ARG A 127 -2.80 -17.03 -14.13
N PHE A 128 -3.91 -17.14 -13.39
CA PHE A 128 -5.22 -17.45 -13.95
C PHE A 128 -6.03 -16.21 -14.35
N ASN A 129 -5.56 -15.02 -13.96
CA ASN A 129 -6.26 -13.78 -14.21
C ASN A 129 -5.64 -13.04 -15.39
N ILE A 130 -6.50 -12.51 -16.25
CA ILE A 130 -6.12 -11.79 -17.46
C ILE A 130 -6.14 -10.30 -17.14
N PRO A 131 -5.10 -9.54 -17.52
CA PRO A 131 -5.12 -8.09 -17.35
C PRO A 131 -6.26 -7.43 -18.13
N GLN A 132 -6.70 -6.29 -17.61
CA GLN A 132 -7.62 -5.41 -18.31
C GLN A 132 -7.02 -4.90 -19.63
N THR A 133 -7.85 -4.31 -20.48
CA THR A 133 -7.48 -3.87 -21.84
C THR A 133 -7.34 -2.36 -21.98
N ASN A 134 -7.79 -1.59 -20.99
CA ASN A 134 -7.71 -0.14 -20.99
C ASN A 134 -7.62 0.42 -19.56
N VAL A 135 -7.13 1.65 -19.45
CA VAL A 135 -6.87 2.35 -18.19
C VAL A 135 -8.14 2.49 -17.35
N LEU A 136 -9.26 2.88 -17.96
CA LEU A 136 -10.51 3.13 -17.25
C LEU A 136 -11.03 1.86 -16.56
N ASN A 137 -11.03 0.74 -17.28
CA ASN A 137 -11.42 -0.56 -16.74
C ASN A 137 -10.45 -1.03 -15.65
N THR A 138 -9.15 -0.79 -15.81
CA THR A 138 -8.17 -1.07 -14.76
C THR A 138 -8.50 -0.31 -13.47
N ILE A 139 -8.71 1.01 -13.55
CA ILE A 139 -9.00 1.84 -12.38
C ILE A 139 -10.35 1.46 -11.74
N ASN A 140 -11.40 1.29 -12.53
CA ASN A 140 -12.71 0.90 -12.01
C ASN A 140 -12.67 -0.47 -11.31
N ASN A 141 -11.96 -1.44 -11.89
CA ASN A 141 -11.79 -2.77 -11.28
C ASN A 141 -11.01 -2.68 -9.95
N LEU A 142 -9.94 -1.87 -9.90
CA LEU A 142 -9.18 -1.62 -8.68
C LEU A 142 -10.06 -0.99 -7.59
N PHE A 143 -10.88 0.00 -7.96
CA PHE A 143 -11.76 0.67 -7.01
C PHE A 143 -12.81 -0.30 -6.45
N ASN A 144 -13.48 -1.07 -7.32
CA ASN A 144 -14.49 -2.03 -6.90
C ASN A 144 -13.92 -3.06 -5.93
N LYS A 145 -12.75 -3.65 -6.24
CA LYS A 145 -12.09 -4.61 -5.33
C LYS A 145 -11.77 -4.01 -3.97
N ILE A 146 -11.28 -2.77 -3.94
CA ILE A 146 -10.94 -2.12 -2.66
C ILE A 146 -12.20 -1.79 -1.86
N ILE A 147 -13.28 -1.39 -2.53
CA ILE A 147 -14.57 -1.08 -1.89
C ILE A 147 -15.24 -2.35 -1.34
N GLU A 148 -15.08 -3.49 -2.02
CA GLU A 148 -15.61 -4.79 -1.58
C GLU A 148 -14.85 -5.42 -0.41
N ASN A 149 -13.71 -4.84 0.01
CA ASN A 149 -12.87 -5.37 1.08
C ASN A 149 -12.85 -4.42 2.29
N ASP A 150 -13.52 -4.83 3.38
CA ASP A 150 -13.65 -4.03 4.60
C ASP A 150 -12.30 -3.66 5.26
N GLU A 151 -11.26 -4.48 5.10
CA GLU A 151 -9.94 -4.18 5.65
C GLU A 151 -9.23 -3.07 4.85
N LEU A 152 -9.49 -3.02 3.55
CA LEU A 152 -8.85 -2.10 2.61
C LEU A 152 -9.66 -0.84 2.35
N ILE A 153 -10.99 -0.86 2.51
CA ILE A 153 -11.84 0.29 2.18
C ILE A 153 -11.46 1.50 3.02
N ARG A 154 -11.27 2.63 2.35
CA ARG A 154 -11.03 3.94 2.97
C ARG A 154 -11.89 4.98 2.29
N GLU A 155 -11.78 6.22 2.76
CA GLU A 155 -12.46 7.35 2.15
C GLU A 155 -12.19 7.41 0.64
N LYS A 156 -13.24 7.74 -0.12
CA LYS A 156 -13.20 7.77 -1.58
C LYS A 156 -12.08 8.66 -2.12
N ASN A 157 -11.77 9.78 -1.44
CA ASN A 157 -10.67 10.68 -1.78
C ASN A 157 -9.29 9.97 -1.84
N VAL A 158 -9.03 8.98 -0.98
CA VAL A 158 -7.76 8.23 -0.96
C VAL A 158 -7.59 7.48 -2.27
N LEU A 159 -8.66 6.84 -2.76
CA LEU A 159 -8.66 6.12 -4.04
C LEU A 159 -8.27 7.04 -5.21
N TYR A 160 -8.88 8.22 -5.31
CA TYR A 160 -8.57 9.18 -6.37
C TYR A 160 -7.19 9.84 -6.19
N ASN A 161 -6.77 10.12 -4.95
CA ASN A 161 -5.45 10.70 -4.69
C ASN A 161 -4.32 9.78 -5.15
N VAL A 162 -4.52 8.47 -5.04
CA VAL A 162 -3.53 7.48 -5.49
C VAL A 162 -3.32 7.54 -7.01
N ILE A 163 -4.32 7.96 -7.79
CA ILE A 163 -4.15 8.17 -9.24
C ILE A 163 -3.08 9.23 -9.53
N THR A 164 -2.99 10.27 -8.69
CA THR A 164 -1.93 11.28 -8.83
C THR A 164 -0.54 10.70 -8.55
N ASP A 165 -0.43 9.76 -7.62
CA ASP A 165 0.82 9.07 -7.33
C ASP A 165 1.24 8.14 -8.47
N VAL A 166 0.29 7.36 -8.98
CA VAL A 166 0.50 6.51 -10.16
C VAL A 166 0.99 7.34 -11.33
N THR A 167 0.31 8.45 -11.61
CA THR A 167 0.67 9.40 -12.69
C THR A 167 2.09 9.94 -12.49
N LYS A 168 2.46 10.34 -11.26
CA LYS A 168 3.82 10.79 -10.92
C LYS A 168 4.86 9.70 -11.14
N ILE A 169 4.58 8.46 -10.74
CA ILE A 169 5.50 7.33 -10.93
C ILE A 169 5.68 7.01 -12.42
N LEU A 170 4.61 7.08 -13.21
CA LEU A 170 4.67 6.79 -14.64
C LEU A 170 5.45 7.83 -15.45
N ASN A 171 5.61 9.06 -14.94
CA ASN A 171 6.38 10.11 -15.62
C ASN A 171 7.87 9.77 -15.81
N LEU A 172 8.42 8.88 -14.98
CA LEU A 172 9.85 8.58 -14.99
C LEU A 172 10.08 7.09 -14.88
N LYS A 173 10.81 6.55 -15.84
CA LYS A 173 11.20 5.13 -15.90
C LYS A 173 11.79 4.64 -14.59
N GLU A 174 12.67 5.43 -13.97
CA GLU A 174 13.34 5.09 -12.72
C GLU A 174 12.37 4.92 -11.56
N LEU A 175 11.26 5.67 -11.52
CA LEU A 175 10.25 5.54 -10.47
C LEU A 175 9.43 4.26 -10.66
N ILE A 176 9.05 3.92 -11.90
CA ILE A 176 8.40 2.63 -12.21
C ILE A 176 9.29 1.47 -11.76
N LEU A 177 10.56 1.50 -12.17
CA LEU A 177 11.53 0.47 -11.84
C LEU A 177 11.73 0.36 -10.33
N ARG A 178 11.83 1.49 -9.62
CA ARG A 178 11.94 1.48 -8.17
C ARG A 178 10.73 0.86 -7.49
N CYS A 179 9.52 1.21 -7.92
CA CYS A 179 8.27 0.63 -7.40
C CYS A 179 8.26 -0.89 -7.59
N LEU A 180 8.53 -1.37 -8.81
CA LEU A 180 8.59 -2.80 -9.12
C LEU A 180 9.70 -3.52 -8.35
N TYR A 181 10.86 -2.89 -8.19
CA TYR A 181 11.97 -3.42 -7.40
C TYR A 181 11.61 -3.58 -5.93
N GLU A 182 11.06 -2.55 -5.30
CA GLU A 182 10.68 -2.58 -3.88
C GLU A 182 9.59 -3.64 -3.63
N SER A 183 8.54 -3.70 -4.46
CA SER A 183 7.54 -4.78 -4.43
C SER A 183 8.20 -6.16 -4.53
N LYS A 184 9.11 -6.35 -5.49
CA LYS A 184 9.84 -7.61 -5.67
C LYS A 184 10.70 -7.96 -4.45
N GLN A 185 11.31 -6.99 -3.77
CA GLN A 185 12.11 -7.26 -2.57
C GLN A 185 11.23 -7.70 -1.40
N ILE A 186 10.02 -7.15 -1.25
CA ILE A 186 9.09 -7.55 -0.20
C ILE A 186 8.71 -9.03 -0.38
N PHE A 187 8.30 -9.44 -1.59
CA PHE A 187 8.05 -10.86 -1.91
C PHE A 187 9.28 -11.73 -1.68
N LYS A 188 10.48 -11.28 -2.06
CA LYS A 188 11.72 -12.06 -1.88
C LYS A 188 11.98 -12.33 -0.40
N LYS A 189 11.80 -11.32 0.47
CA LYS A 189 11.95 -11.46 1.91
C LYS A 189 10.91 -12.44 2.48
N GLU A 190 9.66 -12.38 2.01
CA GLU A 190 8.61 -13.25 2.51
C GLU A 190 8.77 -14.71 2.07
N ILE A 191 9.18 -14.95 0.81
CA ILE A 191 9.56 -16.29 0.33
C ILE A 191 10.64 -16.90 1.21
N HIS A 192 11.66 -16.12 1.58
CA HIS A 192 12.75 -16.62 2.45
C HIS A 192 12.25 -16.98 3.85
N LYS A 193 11.35 -16.17 4.44
CA LYS A 193 10.72 -16.51 5.73
C LYS A 193 9.90 -17.80 5.64
N ILE A 194 9.11 -17.96 4.58
CA ILE A 194 8.32 -19.17 4.32
C ILE A 194 9.24 -20.40 4.24
N GLN A 195 10.37 -20.30 3.55
CA GLN A 195 11.35 -21.38 3.44
C GLN A 195 11.92 -21.80 4.80
N LEU A 196 12.37 -20.83 5.62
CA LEU A 196 12.87 -21.09 6.97
C LEU A 196 11.80 -21.71 7.87
N TYR A 197 10.54 -21.27 7.74
CA TYR A 197 9.43 -21.83 8.51
C TYR A 197 9.11 -23.28 8.09
N LYS A 198 9.12 -23.56 6.78
CA LYS A 198 8.94 -24.90 6.23
C LYS A 198 10.02 -25.88 6.72
N GLU A 199 11.28 -25.47 6.74
CA GLU A 199 12.40 -26.28 7.25
C GLU A 199 12.27 -26.58 8.76
N LYS A 200 11.74 -25.64 9.54
CA LYS A 200 11.47 -25.86 10.98
C LYS A 200 10.32 -26.84 11.19
N LEU A 201 9.31 -26.81 10.33
CA LEU A 201 8.16 -27.71 10.40
C LEU A 201 8.50 -29.14 9.96
N SER A 202 9.31 -29.30 8.91
CA SER A 202 9.74 -30.63 8.45
C SER A 202 10.56 -31.37 9.51
N LYS A 203 11.28 -30.65 10.38
CA LYS A 203 12.03 -31.22 11.51
C LYS A 203 11.14 -31.66 12.69
N LYS A 204 9.88 -31.21 12.76
CA LYS A 204 8.98 -31.44 13.91
C LYS A 204 7.94 -32.55 13.68
N ASN A 205 8.10 -33.42 12.67
CA ASN A 205 7.17 -34.52 12.34
C ASN A 205 5.69 -34.09 12.32
N ASN A 206 5.40 -32.96 11.66
CA ASN A 206 4.09 -32.31 11.71
C ASN A 206 3.18 -32.60 10.50
N ILE A 207 1.89 -32.40 10.76
CA ILE A 207 0.70 -32.66 9.95
C ILE A 207 0.88 -32.28 8.45
N PRO A 208 0.63 -33.22 7.49
CA PRO A 208 0.85 -33.02 6.06
C PRO A 208 0.12 -31.82 5.44
N THR A 209 -1.09 -31.50 5.91
CA THR A 209 -1.95 -30.46 5.31
C THR A 209 -1.36 -29.06 5.44
N LYS A 210 -0.81 -28.69 6.60
CA LYS A 210 -0.15 -27.39 6.81
C LYS A 210 1.08 -27.21 5.91
N ILE A 211 1.82 -28.29 5.65
CA ILE A 211 2.98 -28.25 4.77
C ILE A 211 2.55 -27.98 3.33
N VAL A 212 1.44 -28.58 2.88
CA VAL A 212 0.89 -28.37 1.54
C VAL A 212 0.48 -26.90 1.32
N GLU A 213 -0.23 -26.29 2.27
CA GLU A 213 -0.64 -24.87 2.20
C GLU A 213 0.58 -23.94 2.07
N ILE A 214 1.60 -24.15 2.91
CA ILE A 214 2.85 -23.36 2.88
C ILE A 214 3.58 -23.54 1.55
N MET A 215 3.59 -24.76 0.99
CA MET A 215 4.20 -25.03 -0.31
C MET A 215 3.44 -24.35 -1.46
N GLN A 216 2.12 -24.26 -1.38
CA GLN A 216 1.30 -23.54 -2.37
C GLN A 216 1.56 -22.03 -2.28
N GLU A 217 1.60 -21.46 -1.08
CA GLU A 217 1.96 -20.06 -0.83
C GLU A 217 3.36 -19.73 -1.38
N GLU A 218 4.37 -20.57 -1.07
CA GLU A 218 5.73 -20.41 -1.58
C GLU A 218 5.78 -20.41 -3.12
N LYS A 219 5.07 -21.35 -3.75
CA LYS A 219 4.99 -21.44 -5.22
C LYS A 219 4.36 -20.20 -5.82
N LEU A 220 3.26 -19.71 -5.24
CA LEU A 220 2.58 -18.51 -5.68
C LEU A 220 3.51 -17.29 -5.59
N PHE A 221 4.13 -17.06 -4.44
CA PHE A 221 5.01 -15.90 -4.25
C PHE A 221 6.23 -15.96 -5.15
N LYS A 222 6.82 -17.16 -5.38
CA LYS A 222 7.91 -17.34 -6.36
C LYS A 222 7.48 -17.00 -7.78
N TYR A 223 6.27 -17.42 -8.18
CA TYR A 223 5.71 -17.07 -9.49
C TYR A 223 5.57 -15.56 -9.64
N VAL A 224 4.95 -14.90 -8.66
CA VAL A 224 4.76 -13.45 -8.63
C VAL A 224 6.10 -12.72 -8.68
N ASN A 225 7.09 -13.18 -7.91
CA ASN A 225 8.44 -12.58 -7.89
C ASN A 225 9.12 -12.65 -9.27
N LYS A 226 8.96 -13.77 -9.98
CA LYS A 226 9.45 -13.93 -11.37
C LYS A 226 8.68 -13.04 -12.33
N LYS A 227 7.35 -12.94 -12.18
CA LYS A 227 6.51 -12.06 -13.00
C LYS A 227 6.91 -10.60 -12.82
N ILE A 228 7.12 -10.12 -11.59
CA ILE A 228 7.61 -8.75 -11.35
C ILE A 228 9.03 -8.56 -11.94
N LYS A 229 9.92 -9.56 -11.92
CA LYS A 229 11.23 -9.48 -12.62
C LYS A 229 11.04 -9.23 -14.12
N PHE A 230 10.09 -9.92 -14.74
CA PHE A 230 9.74 -9.72 -16.15
C PHE A 230 9.16 -8.32 -16.40
N LEU A 231 8.22 -7.87 -15.57
CA LEU A 231 7.62 -6.53 -15.69
C LEU A 231 8.66 -5.41 -15.50
N TYR A 232 9.65 -5.62 -14.63
CA TYR A 232 10.77 -4.72 -14.44
C TYR A 232 11.63 -4.61 -15.72
N SER A 233 11.93 -5.75 -16.36
CA SER A 233 12.63 -5.78 -17.66
C SER A 233 11.81 -5.06 -18.74
N TYR A 234 10.51 -5.35 -18.84
CA TYR A 234 9.61 -4.69 -19.79
C TYR A 234 9.56 -3.18 -19.59
N SER A 235 9.40 -2.71 -18.34
CA SER A 235 9.33 -1.27 -18.02
C SER A 235 10.62 -0.53 -18.37
N TYR A 236 11.77 -1.21 -18.34
CA TYR A 236 13.04 -0.60 -18.70
C TYR A 236 13.18 -0.42 -20.22
N TYR A 237 12.86 -1.46 -20.99
CA TYR A 237 13.10 -1.52 -22.44
C TYR A 237 11.95 -0.98 -23.30
N HIS A 238 10.74 -0.93 -22.76
CA HIS A 238 9.53 -0.48 -23.47
C HIS A 238 8.84 0.69 -22.76
N PHE A 239 9.63 1.59 -22.16
CA PHE A 239 9.10 2.74 -21.41
C PHE A 239 8.24 3.68 -22.27
N ASP A 240 8.54 3.79 -23.57
CA ASP A 240 7.79 4.65 -24.48
C ASP A 240 6.30 4.27 -24.57
N ASN A 241 5.96 3.00 -24.35
CA ASN A 241 4.58 2.52 -24.37
C ASN A 241 3.72 3.09 -23.21
N PHE A 242 4.32 3.72 -22.20
CA PHE A 242 3.59 4.31 -21.07
C PHE A 242 3.12 5.75 -21.33
N GLN A 243 3.55 6.40 -22.42
CA GLN A 243 3.21 7.79 -22.71
C GLN A 243 1.70 7.99 -22.90
N ASP A 244 1.04 7.10 -23.66
CA ASP A 244 -0.41 7.17 -23.90
C ASP A 244 -1.21 6.91 -22.62
N ILE A 245 -0.73 5.99 -21.79
CA ILE A 245 -1.32 5.68 -20.48
C ILE A 245 -1.27 6.89 -19.55
N HIS A 246 -0.14 7.60 -19.52
CA HIS A 246 0.00 8.81 -18.72
C HIS A 246 -1.02 9.87 -19.14
N LYS A 247 -1.25 10.05 -20.44
CA LYS A 247 -2.28 10.96 -20.96
C LYS A 247 -3.68 10.54 -20.52
N HIS A 248 -4.02 9.26 -20.62
CA HIS A 248 -5.33 8.74 -20.20
C HIS A 248 -5.58 8.91 -18.70
N LEU A 249 -4.59 8.62 -17.84
CA LEU A 249 -4.71 8.83 -16.39
C LEU A 249 -4.83 10.31 -16.02
N THR A 250 -4.11 11.18 -16.72
CA THR A 250 -4.20 12.63 -16.51
C THR A 250 -5.60 13.15 -16.86
N ASN A 251 -6.16 12.68 -17.97
CA ASN A 251 -7.53 13.03 -18.38
C ASN A 251 -8.55 12.54 -17.35
N PHE A 252 -8.46 11.26 -16.94
CA PHE A 252 -9.31 10.69 -15.90
C PHE A 252 -9.25 11.53 -14.61
N TYR A 253 -8.06 11.88 -14.15
CA TYR A 253 -7.91 12.70 -12.95
C TYR A 253 -8.54 14.09 -13.12
N ASN A 254 -8.36 14.73 -14.27
CA ASN A 254 -8.93 16.05 -14.55
C ASN A 254 -10.47 16.03 -14.56
N GLU A 255 -11.08 15.01 -15.14
CA GLU A 255 -12.54 14.80 -15.12
C GLU A 255 -13.07 14.61 -13.69
N HIS A 256 -12.31 13.90 -12.86
CA HIS A 256 -12.66 13.59 -11.48
C HIS A 256 -12.12 14.59 -10.45
N LYS A 257 -11.44 15.67 -10.88
CA LYS A 257 -10.79 16.66 -10.01
C LYS A 257 -11.77 17.36 -9.05
N LYS A 258 -13.05 17.48 -9.44
CA LYS A 258 -14.13 18.01 -8.59
C LYS A 258 -14.31 17.22 -7.29
N PHE A 259 -14.01 15.91 -7.29
CA PHE A 259 -14.05 15.06 -6.11
C PHE A 259 -12.80 15.20 -5.23
N VAL A 260 -11.71 15.74 -5.76
CA VAL A 260 -10.42 15.86 -5.08
C VAL A 260 -10.26 17.20 -4.34
N ILE A 261 -10.80 18.30 -4.91
CA ILE A 261 -10.64 19.67 -4.38
C ILE A 261 -11.54 19.95 -3.16
N HIS A 262 -12.67 19.27 -3.01
CA HIS A 262 -13.74 19.76 -2.11
C HIS A 262 -13.52 19.53 -0.60
N ASN A 263 -12.39 18.93 -0.17
CA ASN A 263 -12.19 18.56 1.24
C ASN A 263 -10.88 19.07 1.89
N GLU A 264 -10.12 19.98 1.28
CA GLU A 264 -9.11 20.74 2.06
C GLU A 264 -9.76 21.68 3.07
N LYS A 265 -11.06 21.98 2.91
CA LYS A 265 -11.90 22.66 3.90
C LYS A 265 -13.22 21.92 4.02
N ARG A 266 -13.39 21.09 5.06
CA ARG A 266 -14.72 20.81 5.61
C ARG A 266 -14.69 20.89 7.13
N GLU A 267 -15.13 22.05 7.62
CA GLU A 267 -15.94 22.09 8.83
C GLU A 267 -17.08 21.07 8.67
N ILE A 268 -17.18 20.16 9.62
CA ILE A 268 -18.30 19.23 9.71
C ILE A 268 -19.37 19.98 10.53
N THR A 269 -20.31 20.63 9.85
CA THR A 269 -21.58 21.01 10.48
C THR A 269 -22.38 19.75 10.75
N LEU A 270 -22.53 19.41 12.03
CA LEU A 270 -23.51 18.43 12.47
C LEU A 270 -24.89 19.09 12.38
N GLU A 271 -25.79 18.49 11.60
CA GLU A 271 -27.21 18.80 11.71
C GLU A 271 -27.67 18.47 13.12
N LYS A 272 -28.30 19.47 13.77
CA LYS A 272 -28.98 19.30 15.05
C LYS A 272 -30.27 18.55 14.80
N ARG A 273 -30.41 17.38 15.43
CA ARG A 273 -31.69 16.91 15.98
C ARG A 273 -31.43 16.31 17.36
#